data_AF-A0A2S4LGZ8-F1
#
_entry.id   AF-A0A2S4LGZ8-F1
#
_cell.length_a   1.000
_cell.length_b   1.000
_cell.length_c   1.000
_cell.angle_alpha   90.00
_cell.angle_beta   90.00
_cell.angle_gamma   90.00
#
_symmetry.space_group_name_H-M   'P 1'
#
loop_
_entity.id
_entity.type
_entity.pdbx_description
1 polymer ?
#
loop_
_entity_poly.entity_id
_entity_poly.type
_entity_poly.pdbx_seq_one_letter_code
_entity_poly.pdbx_strand_id
1 'polypeptide(L)' 'MTAAQIAEIASMSEAELIALAYEEAVGGDARRALLQAIEDILSLETKLATAERRISYGYVRGAVPGQGT' A
#
# COMPACT_ATOMS: atom_id res chain seq x y z
N MET A 1 -13.74 11.25 -19.35
CA MET A 1 -14.47 10.17 -18.66
C MET A 1 -15.95 10.27 -19.01
N THR A 2 -16.55 9.19 -19.50
CA THR A 2 -17.96 9.12 -19.87
C THR A 2 -18.79 8.47 -18.76
N ALA A 3 -20.11 8.63 -18.78
CA ALA A 3 -21.00 7.96 -17.83
C ALA A 3 -20.88 6.42 -17.88
N ALA A 4 -20.61 5.87 -19.07
CA ALA A 4 -20.36 4.44 -19.24
C ALA A 4 -19.06 4.00 -18.55
N GLN A 5 -17.98 4.77 -18.71
CA GLN A 5 -16.69 4.49 -18.04
C GLN A 5 -16.79 4.58 -16.51
N ILE A 6 -17.62 5.51 -16.00
CA ILE A 6 -17.86 5.63 -14.55
C ILE A 6 -18.62 4.40 -14.02
N ALA A 7 -19.64 3.93 -14.74
CA ALA A 7 -20.39 2.74 -14.36
C ALA A 7 -19.53 1.47 -14.40
N GLU A 8 -18.64 1.38 -15.38
CA GLU A 8 -17.66 0.29 -15.51
C GLU A 8 -16.72 0.24 -14.30
N ILE A 9 -16.08 1.37 -13.95
CA ILE A 9 -15.21 1.47 -12.76
C ILE A 9 -15.98 1.16 -11.47
N ALA A 10 -17.22 1.62 -11.35
CA ALA A 10 -18.06 1.37 -10.17
C ALA A 10 -18.46 -0.12 -10.02
N SER A 11 -18.37 -0.90 -11.11
CA SER A 11 -18.65 -2.34 -11.11
C SER A 11 -17.41 -3.22 -10.91
N MET A 12 -16.22 -2.63 -10.94
CA MET A 12 -14.95 -3.34 -10.74
C MET A 12 -14.82 -3.81 -9.29
N SER A 13 -14.27 -5.00 -9.12
CA SER A 13 -13.73 -5.43 -7.84
C SER A 13 -12.54 -4.55 -7.43
N GLU A 14 -12.21 -4.56 -6.15
CA GLU A 14 -11.04 -3.85 -5.61
C GLU A 14 -9.74 -4.27 -6.32
N ALA A 15 -9.59 -5.57 -6.62
CA ALA A 15 -8.43 -6.09 -7.32
C ALA A 15 -8.32 -5.54 -8.75
N GLU A 16 -9.45 -5.44 -9.46
CA GLU A 16 -9.50 -4.88 -10.81
C GLU A 16 -9.19 -3.38 -10.81
N LEU A 17 -9.70 -2.63 -9.81
CA LEU A 17 -9.40 -1.22 -9.60
C LEU A 17 -7.90 -0.98 -9.34
N ILE A 18 -7.29 -1.81 -8.49
CA ILE A 18 -5.86 -1.74 -8.20
C ILE A 18 -5.04 -2.09 -9.45
N ALA A 19 -5.41 -3.16 -10.17
CA ALA A 19 -4.72 -3.55 -11.39
C ALA A 19 -4.77 -2.44 -12.46
N LEU A 20 -5.94 -1.81 -12.63
CA LEU A 20 -6.10 -0.66 -13.53
C LEU A 20 -5.20 0.50 -13.12
N ALA A 21 -5.13 0.86 -11.84
CA ALA A 21 -4.27 1.94 -11.37
C ALA A 21 -2.77 1.70 -11.66
N TYR A 22 -2.29 0.46 -11.48
CA TYR A 22 -0.91 0.12 -11.83
C TYR A 22 -0.66 0.12 -13.35
N GLU A 23 -1.63 -0.33 -14.14
CA GLU A 23 -1.55 -0.32 -15.61
C GLU A 23 -1.49 1.10 -16.15
N GLU A 24 -2.34 2.00 -15.65
CA GLU A 24 -2.33 3.43 -16.00
C GLU A 24 -1.00 4.11 -15.61
N ALA A 25 -0.46 3.79 -14.42
CA ALA A 25 0.78 4.39 -13.92
C ALA A 25 2.02 4.09 -14.79
N VAL A 26 1.98 2.99 -15.55
CA VAL A 26 3.09 2.57 -16.44
C VAL A 26 2.76 2.70 -17.92
N GLY A 27 1.64 3.35 -18.26
CA GLY A 27 1.24 3.62 -19.64
C GLY A 27 0.79 2.38 -20.42
N GLY A 28 0.15 1.43 -19.73
CA GLY A 28 -0.44 0.24 -20.33
C GLY A 28 0.47 -0.96 -20.53
N ASP A 29 1.71 -0.90 -20.04
CA ASP A 29 2.61 -2.06 -19.98
C ASP A 29 2.23 -2.97 -18.81
N ALA A 30 1.36 -3.95 -19.07
CA ALA A 30 0.90 -4.91 -18.07
C ALA A 30 2.03 -5.67 -17.34
N ARG A 31 3.15 -5.96 -18.03
CA ARG A 31 4.29 -6.65 -17.41
C ARG A 31 4.98 -5.74 -16.41
N ARG A 32 5.18 -4.47 -16.78
CA ARG A 32 5.79 -3.47 -15.90
C ARG A 32 4.88 -3.13 -14.72
N ALA A 33 3.57 -3.05 -14.94
CA ALA A 33 2.57 -2.85 -13.89
C ALA A 33 2.65 -3.95 -12.83
N LEU A 34 2.70 -5.21 -13.28
CA LEU A 34 2.81 -6.35 -12.39
C LEU A 34 4.13 -6.34 -11.60
N LEU A 35 5.25 -6.03 -12.26
CA LEU A 35 6.55 -5.90 -11.58
C LEU A 35 6.53 -4.82 -10.50
N GLN A 36 5.97 -3.64 -10.82
CA GLN A 36 5.85 -2.54 -9.85
C GLN A 36 4.99 -2.93 -8.65
N ALA A 37 3.83 -3.57 -8.88
CA ALA A 37 2.97 -4.03 -7.80
C ALA A 37 3.66 -5.05 -6.87
N ILE A 38 4.47 -5.95 -7.44
CA ILE A 38 5.28 -6.91 -6.67
C ILE A 38 6.36 -6.20 -5.84
N GLU A 39 7.06 -5.22 -6.42
CA GLU A 39 8.08 -4.45 -5.70
C GLU A 39 7.47 -3.65 -4.54
N ASP A 40 6.29 -3.07 -4.75
CA ASP A 40 5.59 -2.30 -3.73
C ASP A 40 5.16 -3.18 -2.54
N ILE A 41 4.63 -4.39 -2.80
CA ILE A 41 4.25 -5.29 -1.71
C ILE A 41 5.46 -5.80 -0.93
N LEU A 42 6.56 -6.16 -1.61
CA LEU A 42 7.81 -6.55 -0.94
C LEU A 42 8.38 -5.41 -0.07
N SER A 43 8.26 -4.16 -0.53
CA SER A 43 8.63 -2.98 0.24
C SER A 43 7.77 -2.82 1.49
N LEU A 44 6.46 -3.03 1.36
CA LEU A 44 5.51 -2.98 2.48
C LEU A 44 5.78 -4.08 3.51
N GLU A 45 6.05 -5.31 3.08
CA GLU A 45 6.43 -6.42 3.97
C GLU A 45 7.70 -6.08 4.77
N THR A 46 8.70 -5.50 4.11
CA THR A 46 9.94 -5.08 4.77
C THR A 46 9.68 -3.98 5.82
N LYS A 47 8.84 -3.00 5.49
CA LYS A 47 8.44 -1.93 6.41
C LYS A 47 7.63 -2.48 7.59
N LEU A 48 6.72 -3.42 7.35
CA LEU A 48 5.93 -4.08 8.37
C LEU A 48 6.83 -4.84 9.35
N ALA A 49 7.72 -5.70 8.85
CA ALA A 49 8.68 -6.44 9.68
C ALA A 49 9.56 -5.50 10.54
N THR A 50 9.94 -4.34 9.97
CA THR A 50 10.69 -3.32 10.72
C THR A 50 9.83 -2.68 11.82
N ALA A 51 8.57 -2.36 11.54
CA ALA A 51 7.64 -1.80 12.50
C ALA A 51 7.34 -2.79 13.64
N GLU A 52 7.11 -4.06 13.31
CA GLU A 52 6.91 -5.14 14.29
C GLU A 52 8.10 -5.28 15.23
N ARG A 53 9.33 -5.29 14.70
CA ARG A 53 10.54 -5.29 15.54
C ARG A 53 10.57 -4.11 16.50
N ARG A 54 10.28 -2.89 16.03
CA ARG A 54 10.25 -1.68 16.90
C ARG A 54 9.20 -1.79 18.00
N ILE A 55 8.02 -2.36 17.69
CA ILE A 55 6.97 -2.62 18.67
C ILE A 55 7.46 -3.66 19.69
N SER A 56 8.03 -4.79 19.23
CA SER A 56 8.54 -5.86 20.09
C SER A 56 9.70 -5.42 21.00
N TYR A 57 10.59 -4.55 20.53
CA TYR A 57 11.66 -3.96 21.35
C TYR A 57 11.17 -2.91 22.36
N GLY A 58 9.86 -2.70 22.47
CA GLY A 58 9.28 -1.84 23.50
C GLY A 58 9.38 -0.36 23.20
N TYR A 59 9.57 0.07 21.94
CA TYR A 59 9.53 1.50 21.59
C TYR A 59 8.15 2.14 21.88
N VAL A 60 7.11 1.32 22.11
CA VAL A 60 5.76 1.72 22.54
C VAL A 60 5.59 1.68 24.07
N ARG A 61 6.58 1.21 24.85
CA ARG A 61 6.58 1.35 26.32
C ARG A 61 7.04 2.76 26.70
N GLY A 62 6.11 3.70 26.56
CA GLY A 62 6.01 4.90 27.38
C GLY A 62 7.17 5.88 27.32
N ALA A 63 7.08 6.86 26.43
CA ALA A 63 7.26 8.22 26.92
C ALA A 63 6.17 8.45 27.99
N VAL A 64 6.46 8.11 29.25
CA VAL A 64 5.72 8.63 30.39
C VAL A 64 6.49 9.87 30.83
N PRO A 65 6.07 11.09 30.45
CA PRO A 65 6.63 12.29 31.03
C PRO A 65 5.97 12.47 32.40
N GLY A 66 6.66 12.01 33.44
CA GLY A 66 6.22 12.15 34.82
C GLY A 66 7.42 12.32 35.74
N GLN A 67 7.81 13.59 35.93
CA GLN A 67 8.39 14.22 37.14
C GLN A 67 9.45 13.38 37.88
N GLY A 68 10.74 13.74 37.87
CA GLY A 68 11.18 15.06 38.26
C GLY A 68 10.82 15.35 39.72
N THR A 69 11.42 14.61 40.65
CA THR A 69 11.80 15.06 42.01
C THR A 69 13.03 14.30 42.44
#